data_AF-A0A6I4SMR9-F1
#
_entry.id   AF-A0A6I4SMR9-F1
#
_cell.length_a   1.000
_cell.length_b   1.000
_cell.length_c   1.000
_cell.angle_alpha   90.00
_cell.angle_beta   90.00
_cell.angle_gamma   90.00
#
_symmetry.space_group_name_H-M   'P 1'
#
loop_
_entity.id
_entity.type
_entity.pdbx_description
1 polymer ?
#
loop_
_entity_poly.entity_id
_entity_poly.type
_entity_poly.pdbx_seq_one_letter_code
_entity_poly.pdbx_strand_id
1 'polypeptide(L)'
;MRPYRLGFITNSGRYAQIAVCADMFGFAQLFPIKETRAALVFMSYKRMEQFWPAAEEKWGSDLSKLRETLREDNGYVPPSEYMYGRMVSASTRQSITQAKSLDYLGYTTTGLKELQERVDEIATPKRRRNSADQFDLTMLAITYAAILVNSDGAQTAADYLSDFMGQHDVGADYLTNLKINQAAYLAEAGHHRDALELLEPTYDEYRQGETMSLNYKVSGSDREFSWILACGHIGEGNAEKARPYLNVVETADELPDDAYLSETKRSSLIKMRFYRCTNDQDQYYSVWESSDISELSAVWLDFQRAAAKARFSGVRREWTHNSSRAQAIFADYRQLPERFTPALNGWAEE
;
A
#
# COMPACT_ATOMS: atom_id res chain seq x y z
N MET A 1 -30.68 -1.12 -17.80
CA MET A 1 -30.62 0.31 -17.43
C MET A 1 -29.62 0.45 -16.30
N ARG A 2 -28.62 1.33 -16.41
CA ARG A 2 -27.72 1.59 -15.28
C ARG A 2 -28.45 2.51 -14.30
N PRO A 3 -28.60 2.16 -13.02
CA PRO A 3 -29.35 2.96 -12.04
C PRO A 3 -28.61 4.22 -11.57
N TYR A 4 -27.44 4.53 -12.15
CA TYR A 4 -26.59 5.64 -11.72
C TYR A 4 -26.08 6.47 -12.92
N ARG A 5 -26.02 7.79 -12.73
CA ARG A 5 -25.34 8.74 -13.63
C ARG A 5 -24.06 9.23 -12.97
N LEU A 6 -23.03 9.45 -13.77
CA LEU A 6 -21.76 10.03 -13.30
C LEU A 6 -21.72 11.50 -13.70
N GLY A 7 -21.21 12.34 -12.80
CA GLY A 7 -20.86 13.72 -13.06
C GLY A 7 -19.43 14.02 -12.63
N PHE A 8 -18.85 15.07 -13.18
CA PHE A 8 -17.53 15.56 -12.80
C PHE A 8 -17.61 17.06 -12.51
N ILE A 9 -17.23 17.46 -11.31
CA ILE A 9 -17.38 18.83 -10.81
C ILE A 9 -15.99 19.41 -10.58
N THR A 10 -15.68 20.51 -11.28
CA THR A 10 -14.37 21.18 -11.21
C THR A 10 -14.40 22.54 -10.52
N ASN A 11 -15.60 23.14 -10.41
CA ASN A 11 -15.84 24.48 -9.86
C ASN A 11 -16.14 24.48 -8.35
N SER A 12 -16.37 23.33 -7.74
CA SER A 12 -16.65 23.20 -6.30
C SER A 12 -15.36 23.10 -5.48
N GLY A 13 -14.71 24.23 -5.24
CA GLY A 13 -13.58 24.32 -4.32
C GLY A 13 -12.24 23.82 -4.88
N ARG A 14 -11.36 23.40 -3.96
CA ARG A 14 -9.94 23.11 -4.24
C ARG A 14 -9.76 21.86 -5.11
N TYR A 15 -10.49 20.77 -4.81
CA TYR A 15 -10.40 19.50 -5.53
C TYR A 15 -11.55 19.28 -6.51
N ALA A 16 -11.28 18.53 -7.59
CA ALA A 16 -12.35 18.02 -8.44
C ALA A 16 -13.10 16.88 -7.73
N GLN A 17 -14.37 16.69 -8.08
CA GLN A 17 -15.23 15.68 -7.46
C GLN A 17 -15.94 14.83 -8.52
N ILE A 18 -16.01 13.53 -8.27
CA ILE A 18 -16.92 12.64 -8.99
C ILE A 18 -18.27 12.67 -8.27
N ALA A 19 -19.33 12.95 -9.01
CA ALA A 19 -20.70 12.82 -8.52
C ALA A 19 -21.28 11.49 -8.99
N VAL A 20 -21.67 10.63 -8.05
CA VAL A 20 -22.45 9.42 -8.34
C VAL A 20 -23.91 9.72 -7.99
N CYS A 21 -24.72 9.90 -9.02
CA CYS A 21 -26.13 10.24 -8.90
C CYS A 21 -26.98 8.98 -8.96
N ALA A 22 -27.73 8.70 -7.89
CA ALA A 22 -28.67 7.59 -7.82
C ALA A 22 -30.09 8.11 -8.06
N ASP A 23 -30.51 8.12 -9.32
CA ASP A 23 -31.77 8.76 -9.74
C ASP A 23 -33.00 8.19 -9.03
N MET A 24 -32.99 6.89 -8.75
CA MET A 24 -34.08 6.20 -8.05
C MET A 24 -34.31 6.73 -6.63
N PHE A 25 -33.26 7.26 -5.99
CA PHE A 25 -33.31 7.73 -4.61
C PHE A 25 -33.17 9.25 -4.48
N GLY A 26 -32.96 9.96 -5.60
CA GLY A 26 -32.86 11.42 -5.61
C GLY A 26 -31.65 11.98 -4.86
N PHE A 27 -30.58 11.19 -4.65
CA PHE A 27 -29.34 11.67 -4.03
C PHE A 27 -28.15 11.60 -4.99
N ALA A 28 -27.16 12.45 -4.71
CA ALA A 28 -25.85 12.40 -5.32
C ALA A 28 -24.79 12.30 -4.22
N GLN A 29 -23.88 11.34 -4.36
CA GLN A 29 -22.71 11.23 -3.50
C GLN A 29 -21.50 11.85 -4.20
N LEU A 30 -20.78 12.72 -3.49
CA LEU A 30 -19.62 13.42 -4.02
C LEU A 30 -18.34 12.80 -3.47
N PHE A 31 -17.45 12.40 -4.37
CA PHE A 31 -16.17 11.80 -4.06
C PHE A 31 -15.05 12.72 -4.54
N PRO A 32 -14.36 13.44 -3.65
CA PRO A 32 -13.26 14.30 -4.02
C PRO A 32 -12.03 13.48 -4.43
N ILE A 33 -11.37 13.89 -5.51
CA ILE A 33 -10.09 13.30 -5.94
C ILE A 33 -8.97 14.10 -5.27
N LYS A 34 -8.45 13.55 -4.17
CA LYS A 34 -7.46 14.18 -3.29
C LYS A 34 -6.06 13.58 -3.38
N GLU A 35 -5.81 12.73 -4.37
CA GLU A 35 -4.51 12.08 -4.53
C GLU A 35 -4.15 11.94 -6.01
N THR A 36 -2.85 12.03 -6.30
CA THR A 36 -2.29 11.78 -7.64
C THR A 36 -2.67 10.40 -8.16
N ARG A 37 -2.62 9.36 -7.32
CA ARG A 37 -2.96 7.98 -7.73
C ARG A 37 -4.39 7.85 -8.20
N ALA A 38 -5.34 8.39 -7.43
CA ALA A 38 -6.75 8.40 -7.81
C ALA A 38 -6.98 9.19 -9.11
N ALA A 39 -6.30 10.31 -9.31
CA ALA A 39 -6.34 11.06 -10.57
C ALA A 39 -5.76 10.26 -11.75
N LEU A 40 -4.63 9.57 -11.58
CA LEU A 40 -4.04 8.72 -12.62
C LEU A 40 -4.97 7.57 -13.02
N VAL A 41 -5.61 6.90 -12.05
CA VAL A 41 -6.60 5.85 -12.32
C VAL A 41 -7.83 6.44 -13.02
N PHE A 42 -8.29 7.62 -12.60
CA PHE A 42 -9.38 8.33 -13.29
C PHE A 42 -9.03 8.65 -14.75
N MET A 43 -7.79 9.10 -15.00
CA MET A 43 -7.30 9.43 -16.34
C MET A 43 -7.03 8.21 -17.22
N SER A 44 -6.98 7.01 -16.63
CA SER A 44 -6.86 5.74 -17.36
C SER A 44 -8.21 5.04 -17.54
N TYR A 45 -9.21 5.29 -16.69
CA TYR A 45 -10.50 4.60 -16.75
C TYR A 45 -11.40 5.13 -17.89
N LYS A 46 -11.65 4.32 -18.92
CA LYS A 46 -12.35 4.73 -20.15
C LYS A 46 -13.78 5.21 -19.91
N ARG A 47 -14.46 4.74 -18.86
CA ARG A 47 -15.80 5.25 -18.51
C ARG A 47 -15.80 6.72 -18.08
N MET A 48 -14.64 7.26 -17.72
CA MET A 48 -14.44 8.66 -17.38
C MET A 48 -13.92 9.50 -18.56
N GLU A 49 -13.79 8.91 -19.75
CA GLU A 49 -13.20 9.57 -20.93
C GLU A 49 -13.85 10.92 -21.26
N GLN A 50 -15.18 10.98 -21.18
CA GLN A 50 -15.95 12.21 -21.40
C GLN A 50 -15.59 13.37 -20.46
N PHE A 51 -14.97 13.08 -19.31
CA PHE A 51 -14.57 14.08 -18.32
C PHE A 51 -13.07 14.45 -18.40
N TRP A 52 -12.27 13.71 -19.16
CA TRP A 52 -10.83 13.95 -19.25
C TRP A 52 -10.46 15.37 -19.68
N PRO A 53 -11.11 16.02 -20.67
CA PRO A 53 -10.77 17.40 -21.02
C PRO A 53 -10.94 18.38 -19.85
N ALA A 54 -12.04 18.27 -19.10
CA ALA A 54 -12.29 19.11 -17.92
C ALA A 54 -11.32 18.77 -16.77
N ALA A 55 -10.94 17.49 -16.64
CA ALA A 55 -9.95 17.04 -15.67
C ALA A 55 -8.56 17.59 -15.98
N GLU A 56 -8.13 17.58 -17.24
CA GLU A 56 -6.85 18.14 -17.68
C GLU A 56 -6.81 19.67 -17.54
N GLU A 57 -7.94 20.36 -17.76
CA GLU A 57 -8.04 21.80 -17.48
C GLU A 57 -7.79 22.10 -15.98
N LYS A 58 -8.46 21.32 -15.10
CA LYS A 58 -8.39 21.47 -13.64
C LYS A 58 -7.06 21.03 -13.04
N TRP A 59 -6.52 19.88 -13.45
CA TRP A 59 -5.33 19.26 -12.86
C TRP A 59 -4.04 19.53 -13.62
N GLY A 60 -4.12 20.07 -14.84
CA GLY A 60 -3.00 20.11 -15.77
C GLY A 60 -2.93 18.81 -16.59
N SER A 61 -2.41 18.92 -17.81
CA SER A 61 -2.31 17.80 -18.76
C SER A 61 -1.32 16.70 -18.33
N ASP A 62 -0.53 16.95 -17.29
CA ASP A 62 0.47 16.09 -16.65
C ASP A 62 0.23 15.93 -15.13
N LEU A 63 -0.91 16.41 -14.62
CA LEU A 63 -1.26 16.51 -13.20
C LEU A 63 -0.40 17.49 -12.36
N SER A 64 0.45 18.32 -12.98
CA SER A 64 1.28 19.29 -12.25
C SER A 64 0.45 20.30 -11.42
N LYS A 65 -0.67 20.80 -11.93
CA LYS A 65 -1.55 21.71 -11.15
C LYS A 65 -2.17 21.01 -9.95
N LEU A 66 -2.53 19.72 -10.10
CA LEU A 66 -3.02 18.92 -8.98
C LEU A 66 -1.92 18.73 -7.93
N ARG A 67 -0.69 18.42 -8.34
CA ARG A 67 0.48 18.33 -7.43
C ARG A 67 0.65 19.61 -6.62
N GLU A 68 0.61 20.78 -7.28
CA GLU A 68 0.73 22.08 -6.62
C GLU A 68 -0.43 22.35 -5.66
N THR A 69 -1.65 22.05 -6.08
CA THR A 69 -2.86 22.17 -5.24
C THR A 69 -2.76 21.29 -3.98
N LEU A 70 -2.25 20.07 -4.13
CA LEU A 70 -2.02 19.15 -3.02
C LEU A 70 -0.90 19.66 -2.11
N ARG A 71 0.21 20.15 -2.67
CA ARG A 71 1.32 20.73 -1.90
C ARG A 71 0.86 21.90 -1.03
N GLU A 72 0.07 22.82 -1.57
CA GLU A 72 -0.50 23.96 -0.83
C GLU A 72 -1.48 23.55 0.28
N ASP A 73 -2.05 22.34 0.23
CA ASP A 73 -2.93 21.79 1.26
C ASP A 73 -2.16 20.92 2.27
N ASN A 74 -0.82 20.92 2.20
CA ASN A 74 0.06 19.97 2.90
C ASN A 74 -0.30 18.50 2.62
N GLY A 75 -0.83 18.25 1.43
CA GLY A 75 -1.32 16.97 0.92
C GLY A 75 -2.24 16.27 1.90
N TYR A 76 -3.48 16.70 2.01
CA TYR A 76 -4.45 16.06 2.89
C TYR A 76 -4.66 14.58 2.53
N VAL A 77 -4.03 13.66 3.26
CA VAL A 77 -4.48 12.27 3.38
C VAL A 77 -5.41 12.25 4.60
N PRO A 78 -6.70 11.90 4.43
CA PRO A 78 -7.62 11.86 5.55
C PRO A 78 -7.08 10.93 6.65
N PRO A 79 -7.01 11.38 7.92
CA PRO A 79 -6.58 10.53 9.03
C PRO A 79 -7.39 9.23 9.19
N SER A 80 -8.59 9.18 8.60
CA SER A 80 -9.46 8.01 8.54
C SER A 80 -8.98 6.90 7.61
N GLU A 81 -8.10 7.19 6.65
CA GLU A 81 -7.56 6.19 5.72
C GLU A 81 -6.32 5.46 6.27
N TYR A 82 -5.81 5.92 7.41
CA TYR A 82 -4.79 5.21 8.14
C TYR A 82 -5.45 4.33 9.21
N MET A 83 -5.50 3.02 8.94
CA MET A 83 -6.08 1.97 9.81
C MET A 83 -5.66 2.10 11.28
N TYR A 84 -4.40 2.48 11.53
CA TYR A 84 -3.85 2.66 12.88
C TYR A 84 -3.86 4.10 13.38
N GLY A 85 -4.48 5.03 12.64
CA GLY A 85 -4.44 6.46 12.94
C GLY A 85 -4.98 6.78 14.31
N ARG A 86 -6.03 6.09 14.75
CA ARG A 86 -6.59 6.28 16.10
C ARG A 86 -5.71 5.71 17.22
N MET A 87 -4.79 4.80 16.89
CA MET A 87 -3.92 4.11 17.85
C MET A 87 -2.57 4.83 18.05
N VAL A 88 -2.10 5.61 17.06
CA VAL A 88 -0.90 6.44 17.18
C VAL A 88 -1.21 7.81 17.79
N SER A 89 -0.20 8.43 18.40
CA SER A 89 -0.33 9.82 18.89
C SER A 89 -0.64 10.81 17.76
N ALA A 90 -1.27 11.93 18.09
CA ALA A 90 -1.67 12.93 17.09
C ALA A 90 -0.48 13.50 16.30
N SER A 91 0.65 13.74 16.96
CA SER A 91 1.88 14.21 16.33
C SER A 91 2.47 13.15 15.39
N THR A 92 2.56 11.90 15.82
CA THR A 92 3.05 10.80 14.96
C THR A 92 2.13 10.58 13.75
N ARG A 93 0.81 10.67 13.94
CA ARG A 93 -0.17 10.64 12.85
C ARG A 93 0.08 11.74 11.84
N GLN A 94 0.34 12.97 12.31
CA GLN A 94 0.63 14.11 11.45
C GLN A 94 1.91 13.87 10.64
N SER A 95 3.00 13.44 11.28
CA SER A 95 4.25 13.13 10.57
C SER A 95 4.08 12.03 9.53
N ILE A 96 3.37 10.94 9.86
CA ILE A 96 3.08 9.85 8.91
C ILE A 96 2.26 10.36 7.72
N THR A 97 1.23 11.15 7.99
CA THR A 97 0.34 11.70 6.96
C THR A 97 1.13 12.63 6.04
N GLN A 98 1.88 13.57 6.62
CA GLN A 98 2.67 14.55 5.89
C GLN A 98 3.78 13.89 5.05
N ALA A 99 4.50 12.93 5.61
CA ALA A 99 5.55 12.21 4.90
C ALA A 99 5.02 11.41 3.70
N LYS A 100 3.89 10.71 3.85
CA LYS A 100 3.24 10.01 2.73
C LYS A 100 2.80 10.99 1.63
N SER A 101 2.28 12.15 2.04
CA SER A 101 1.87 13.17 1.10
C SER A 101 3.04 13.78 0.35
N LEU A 102 4.14 14.09 1.04
CA LEU A 102 5.39 14.54 0.43
C LEU A 102 5.93 13.48 -0.53
N ASP A 103 5.92 12.20 -0.14
CA ASP A 103 6.29 11.08 -1.00
C ASP A 103 5.47 11.05 -2.29
N TYR A 104 4.15 11.13 -2.19
CA TYR A 104 3.25 11.15 -3.35
C TYR A 104 3.40 12.37 -4.25
N LEU A 105 3.99 13.45 -3.73
CA LEU A 105 4.28 14.68 -4.46
C LEU A 105 5.74 14.75 -4.93
N GLY A 106 6.53 13.70 -4.79
CA GLY A 106 7.93 13.64 -5.22
C GLY A 106 8.92 14.34 -4.29
N TYR A 107 8.50 14.74 -3.10
CA TYR A 107 9.35 15.29 -2.05
C TYR A 107 9.79 14.19 -1.08
N THR A 108 10.17 13.02 -1.60
CA THR A 108 10.48 11.81 -0.81
C THR A 108 11.53 12.08 0.27
N THR A 109 12.66 12.69 -0.09
CA THR A 109 13.74 12.99 0.87
C THR A 109 13.25 13.89 2.01
N THR A 110 12.38 14.86 1.71
CA THR A 110 11.76 15.72 2.73
C THR A 110 10.83 14.92 3.63
N GLY A 111 9.96 14.06 3.06
CA GLY A 111 9.06 13.21 3.85
C GLY A 111 9.81 12.22 4.74
N LEU A 112 10.86 11.57 4.23
CA LEU A 112 11.72 10.69 5.01
C LEU A 112 12.43 11.45 6.13
N LYS A 113 12.92 12.66 5.87
CA LYS A 113 13.53 13.51 6.90
C LYS A 113 12.55 13.82 8.03
N GLU A 114 11.30 14.17 7.72
CA GLU A 114 10.27 14.44 8.74
C GLU A 114 9.97 13.20 9.61
N LEU A 115 9.94 12.01 9.00
CA LEU A 115 9.80 10.77 9.77
C LEU A 115 11.01 10.53 10.67
N GLN A 116 12.22 10.75 10.18
CA GLN A 116 13.44 10.56 10.96
C GLN A 116 13.52 11.53 12.14
N GLU A 117 13.21 12.81 11.93
CA GLU A 117 13.17 13.81 13.01
C GLU A 117 12.18 13.38 14.11
N ARG A 118 11.01 12.86 13.71
CA ARG A 118 10.03 12.34 14.66
C ARG A 118 10.50 11.07 15.39
N VAL A 119 11.20 10.17 14.69
CA VAL A 119 11.86 9.01 15.31
C VAL A 119 12.86 9.49 16.36
N ASP A 120 13.74 10.44 16.04
CA ASP A 120 14.77 10.94 16.94
C ASP A 120 14.17 11.60 18.20
N GLU A 121 13.07 12.34 18.05
CA GLU A 121 12.33 12.94 19.17
C GLU A 121 11.80 11.89 20.16
N ILE A 122 11.24 10.78 19.66
CA ILE A 122 10.69 9.70 20.51
C ILE A 122 11.82 8.78 21.01
N ALA A 123 12.85 8.58 20.20
CA ALA A 123 13.99 7.76 20.50
C ALA A 123 14.95 8.41 21.52
N THR A 124 14.89 9.73 21.71
CA THR A 124 15.68 10.45 22.71
C THR A 124 15.56 9.78 24.09
N PRO A 125 16.67 9.48 24.81
CA PRO A 125 16.66 8.68 26.03
C PRO A 125 15.77 9.29 27.15
N LYS A 126 14.53 8.82 27.25
CA LYS A 126 13.69 8.96 28.44
C LYS A 126 13.84 7.69 29.27
N ARG A 127 13.98 7.83 30.59
CA ARG A 127 14.31 6.74 31.53
C ARG A 127 13.42 5.49 31.43
N ARG A 128 12.21 5.58 30.83
CA ARG A 128 11.39 4.48 30.31
C ARG A 128 10.48 5.01 29.19
N ARG A 129 10.47 4.37 28.01
CA ARG A 129 9.41 4.58 27.01
C ARG A 129 8.16 3.83 27.45
N ASN A 130 6.99 4.41 27.24
CA ASN A 130 5.73 3.69 27.46
C ASN A 130 5.38 2.86 26.20
N SER A 131 4.38 1.98 26.31
CA SER A 131 3.91 1.14 25.19
C SER A 131 3.40 1.98 24.00
N ALA A 132 2.81 3.16 24.23
CA ALA A 132 2.37 4.04 23.14
C ALA A 132 3.55 4.63 22.34
N ASP A 133 4.64 5.02 23.01
CA ASP A 133 5.86 5.50 22.35
C ASP A 133 6.50 4.40 21.49
N GLN A 134 6.48 3.15 21.96
CA GLN A 134 6.99 2.01 21.20
C GLN A 134 6.11 1.66 20.00
N PHE A 135 4.78 1.77 20.14
CA PHE A 135 3.86 1.63 19.03
C PHE A 135 4.08 2.73 17.98
N ASP A 136 4.19 3.98 18.41
CA ASP A 136 4.49 5.12 17.53
C ASP A 136 5.81 4.93 16.76
N LEU A 137 6.88 4.54 17.45
CA LEU A 137 8.18 4.23 16.82
C LEU A 137 8.06 3.14 15.75
N THR A 138 7.31 2.09 16.05
CA THR A 138 7.08 0.97 15.13
C THR A 138 6.33 1.42 13.89
N MET A 139 5.30 2.24 14.05
CA MET A 139 4.53 2.78 12.92
C MET A 139 5.33 3.76 12.06
N LEU A 140 6.20 4.56 12.68
CA LEU A 140 7.13 5.43 11.95
C LEU A 140 8.12 4.62 11.11
N ALA A 141 8.74 3.59 11.70
CA ALA A 141 9.70 2.73 10.99
C ALA A 141 9.05 1.98 9.82
N ILE A 142 7.87 1.39 10.02
CA ILE A 142 7.13 0.71 8.93
C ILE A 142 6.76 1.70 7.81
N THR A 143 6.34 2.92 8.17
CA THR A 143 6.01 3.95 7.18
C THR A 143 7.26 4.42 6.41
N TYR A 144 8.37 4.64 7.10
CA TYR A 144 9.65 5.01 6.49
C TYR A 144 10.08 3.95 5.48
N ALA A 145 10.08 2.68 5.91
CA ALA A 145 10.43 1.55 5.05
C ALA A 145 9.48 1.45 3.85
N ALA A 146 8.18 1.64 4.02
CA ALA A 146 7.22 1.63 2.91
C ALA A 146 7.48 2.74 1.87
N ILE A 147 7.95 3.92 2.31
CA ILE A 147 8.36 5.00 1.40
C ILE A 147 9.64 4.60 0.66
N LEU A 148 10.62 3.98 1.34
CA LEU A 148 11.85 3.47 0.72
C LEU A 148 11.57 2.42 -0.36
N VAL A 149 10.57 1.54 -0.17
CA VAL A 149 10.18 0.57 -1.21
C VAL A 149 9.83 1.28 -2.52
N ASN A 150 9.13 2.41 -2.43
CA ASN A 150 8.69 3.17 -3.58
C ASN A 150 9.85 3.90 -4.30
N SER A 151 10.86 4.40 -3.56
CA SER A 151 12.01 5.12 -4.14
C SER A 151 13.16 4.21 -4.56
N ASP A 152 13.60 3.36 -3.64
CA ASP A 152 14.89 2.66 -3.70
C ASP A 152 14.73 1.14 -3.81
N GLY A 153 13.56 0.62 -3.45
CA GLY A 153 13.18 -0.78 -3.61
C GLY A 153 13.11 -1.56 -2.30
N ALA A 154 12.65 -2.81 -2.39
CA ALA A 154 12.36 -3.64 -1.23
C ALA A 154 13.61 -3.95 -0.38
N GLN A 155 14.78 -4.16 -0.99
CA GLN A 155 16.00 -4.44 -0.23
C GLN A 155 16.38 -3.28 0.69
N THR A 156 16.38 -2.03 0.20
CA THR A 156 16.71 -0.85 1.00
C THR A 156 15.76 -0.67 2.18
N ALA A 157 14.47 -0.98 1.98
CA ALA A 157 13.48 -0.98 3.06
C ALA A 157 13.75 -2.06 4.12
N ALA A 158 14.17 -3.26 3.70
CA ALA A 158 14.55 -4.33 4.61
C ALA A 158 15.81 -3.97 5.43
N ASP A 159 16.83 -3.42 4.78
CA ASP A 159 18.07 -2.98 5.43
C ASP A 159 17.79 -1.91 6.48
N TYR A 160 16.95 -0.91 6.14
CA TYR A 160 16.52 0.13 7.09
C TYR A 160 15.85 -0.47 8.33
N LEU A 161 14.92 -1.44 8.16
CA LEU A 161 14.25 -2.07 9.30
C LEU A 161 15.24 -2.88 10.16
N SER A 162 16.21 -3.54 9.55
CA SER A 162 17.30 -4.22 10.26
C SER A 162 18.08 -3.26 11.15
N ASP A 163 18.54 -2.15 10.56
CA ASP A 163 19.32 -1.13 11.25
C ASP A 163 18.50 -0.46 12.36
N PHE A 164 17.23 -0.14 12.07
CA PHE A 164 16.32 0.45 13.04
C PHE A 164 16.16 -0.43 14.29
N MET A 165 15.95 -1.74 14.09
CA MET A 165 15.84 -2.70 15.21
C MET A 165 17.16 -2.86 15.98
N GLY A 166 18.31 -2.69 15.33
CA GLY A 166 19.62 -2.71 15.98
C GLY A 166 19.94 -1.44 16.78
N GLN A 167 19.38 -0.29 16.38
CA GLN A 167 19.65 1.02 16.97
C GLN A 167 18.63 1.43 18.04
N HIS A 168 17.41 0.93 17.97
CA HIS A 168 16.32 1.36 18.84
C HIS A 168 15.79 0.21 19.69
N ASP A 169 15.67 0.46 20.99
CA ASP A 169 14.96 -0.42 21.93
C ASP A 169 13.45 -0.40 21.66
N VAL A 170 12.99 -1.33 20.83
CA VAL A 170 11.59 -1.59 20.51
C VAL A 170 11.12 -2.76 21.37
N GLY A 171 10.01 -2.59 22.09
CA GLY A 171 9.46 -3.65 22.94
C GLY A 171 9.14 -4.91 22.14
N ALA A 172 9.28 -6.08 22.79
CA ALA A 172 9.09 -7.39 22.15
C ALA A 172 7.76 -7.52 21.40
N ASP A 173 6.67 -6.97 21.98
CA ASP A 173 5.33 -6.99 21.38
C ASP A 173 5.28 -6.31 20.00
N TYR A 174 6.12 -5.29 19.79
CA TYR A 174 6.16 -4.53 18.54
C TYR A 174 7.26 -4.99 17.59
N LEU A 175 8.33 -5.58 18.13
CA LEU A 175 9.44 -6.13 17.36
C LEU A 175 8.96 -7.16 16.32
N THR A 176 7.98 -7.99 16.69
CA THR A 176 7.34 -8.94 15.78
C THR A 176 6.82 -8.28 14.51
N ASN A 177 6.16 -7.13 14.60
CA ASN A 177 5.64 -6.42 13.43
C ASN A 177 6.76 -5.87 12.53
N LEU A 178 7.87 -5.42 13.11
CA LEU A 178 9.05 -4.97 12.35
C LEU A 178 9.70 -6.15 11.61
N LYS A 179 9.87 -7.29 12.29
CA LYS A 179 10.42 -8.52 11.68
C LYS A 179 9.54 -9.05 10.54
N ILE A 180 8.21 -9.03 10.70
CA ILE A 180 7.27 -9.42 9.62
C ILE A 180 7.46 -8.52 8.39
N ASN A 181 7.51 -7.20 8.58
CA ASN A 181 7.68 -6.28 7.45
C ASN A 181 9.08 -6.41 6.81
N GLN A 182 10.14 -6.58 7.60
CA GLN A 182 11.48 -6.84 7.08
C GLN A 182 11.51 -8.14 6.26
N ALA A 183 10.96 -9.24 6.79
CA ALA A 183 10.90 -10.51 6.08
C ALA A 183 10.08 -10.41 4.78
N ALA A 184 8.97 -9.67 4.80
CA ALA A 184 8.19 -9.40 3.60
C ALA A 184 9.02 -8.70 2.52
N TYR A 185 9.79 -7.66 2.89
CA TYR A 185 10.63 -6.93 1.95
C TYR A 185 11.82 -7.75 1.45
N LEU A 186 12.45 -8.56 2.31
CA LEU A 186 13.48 -9.53 1.91
C LEU A 186 12.92 -10.52 0.88
N ALA A 187 11.74 -11.09 1.14
CA ALA A 187 11.09 -12.02 0.21
C ALA A 187 10.74 -11.35 -1.12
N GLU A 188 10.18 -10.13 -1.10
CA GLU A 188 9.86 -9.35 -2.30
C GLU A 188 11.11 -8.92 -3.08
N ALA A 189 12.27 -8.77 -2.41
CA ALA A 189 13.56 -8.51 -3.03
C ALA A 189 14.27 -9.77 -3.57
N GLY A 190 13.71 -10.97 -3.34
CA GLY A 190 14.30 -12.24 -3.76
C GLY A 190 15.29 -12.86 -2.76
N HIS A 191 15.47 -12.24 -1.58
CA HIS A 191 16.28 -12.74 -0.46
C HIS A 191 15.48 -13.76 0.36
N HIS A 192 15.05 -14.83 -0.30
CA HIS A 192 14.10 -15.80 0.24
C HIS A 192 14.61 -16.55 1.48
N ARG A 193 15.88 -16.95 1.48
CA ARG A 193 16.52 -17.58 2.64
C ARG A 193 16.53 -16.66 3.86
N ASP A 194 17.01 -15.43 3.71
CA ASP A 194 17.11 -14.46 4.80
C ASP A 194 15.72 -14.14 5.37
N ALA A 195 14.70 -14.06 4.51
CA ALA A 195 13.31 -13.91 4.93
C ALA A 195 12.82 -15.10 5.79
N LEU A 196 13.14 -16.34 5.40
CA LEU A 196 12.77 -17.54 6.16
C LEU A 196 13.51 -17.61 7.51
N GLU A 197 14.82 -17.38 7.52
CA GLU A 197 15.64 -17.39 8.75
C GLU A 197 15.14 -16.38 9.79
N LEU A 198 14.62 -15.24 9.33
CA LEU A 198 14.01 -14.23 10.19
C LEU A 198 12.59 -14.61 10.65
N LEU A 199 11.76 -15.10 9.73
CA LEU A 199 10.33 -15.21 9.96
C LEU A 199 9.88 -16.54 10.57
N GLU A 200 10.53 -17.67 10.27
CA GLU A 200 10.16 -18.96 10.85
C GLU A 200 10.21 -18.93 12.39
N PRO A 201 11.31 -18.48 13.04
CA PRO A 201 11.35 -18.40 14.51
C PRO A 201 10.32 -17.40 15.06
N THR A 202 10.13 -16.28 14.36
CA THR A 202 9.16 -15.23 14.74
C THR A 202 7.73 -15.77 14.69
N TYR A 203 7.40 -16.60 13.70
CA TYR A 203 6.10 -17.23 13.57
C TYR A 203 5.89 -18.32 14.63
N ASP A 204 6.92 -19.11 14.94
CA ASP A 204 6.86 -20.11 16.01
C ASP A 204 6.64 -19.45 17.39
N GLU A 205 7.36 -18.37 17.69
CA GLU A 205 7.17 -17.56 18.91
C GLU A 205 5.75 -16.99 18.97
N TYR A 206 5.27 -16.42 17.86
CA TYR A 206 3.92 -15.87 17.75
C TYR A 206 2.85 -16.94 18.06
N ARG A 207 2.98 -18.13 17.47
CA ARG A 207 2.05 -19.25 17.69
C ARG A 207 2.12 -19.83 19.10
N GLN A 208 3.29 -19.89 19.71
CA GLN A 208 3.41 -20.37 21.10
C GLN A 208 2.73 -19.40 22.08
N GLY A 209 2.81 -18.10 21.80
CA GLY A 209 2.12 -17.05 22.55
C GLY A 209 0.59 -17.20 22.56
N GLU A 210 0.00 -17.92 21.59
CA GLU A 210 -1.45 -18.21 21.50
C GLU A 210 -1.97 -19.06 22.66
N THR A 211 -1.10 -19.82 23.32
CA THR A 211 -1.49 -20.69 24.44
C THR A 211 -1.72 -19.93 25.75
N MET A 212 -1.37 -18.63 25.80
CA MET A 212 -1.57 -17.76 26.95
C MET A 212 -2.87 -16.96 26.78
N SER A 213 -3.86 -17.19 27.66
CA SER A 213 -5.19 -16.55 27.64
C SER A 213 -5.22 -15.01 27.66
N LEU A 214 -4.08 -14.36 27.85
CA LEU A 214 -3.92 -12.91 27.90
C LEU A 214 -3.44 -12.29 26.57
N ASN A 215 -3.04 -13.10 25.59
CA ASN A 215 -2.51 -12.61 24.32
C ASN A 215 -3.62 -12.52 23.27
N TYR A 216 -3.98 -11.29 22.90
CA TYR A 216 -4.95 -11.06 21.82
C TYR A 216 -4.34 -11.39 20.46
N LYS A 217 -5.02 -12.25 19.69
CA LYS A 217 -4.66 -12.54 18.30
C LYS A 217 -5.49 -11.68 17.36
N VAL A 218 -4.82 -10.86 16.57
CA VAL A 218 -5.46 -10.11 15.49
C VAL A 218 -6.01 -11.08 14.45
N SER A 219 -7.29 -10.96 14.13
CA SER A 219 -7.96 -11.78 13.13
C SER A 219 -7.28 -11.66 11.77
N GLY A 220 -6.96 -12.79 11.16
CA GLY A 220 -6.30 -12.84 9.85
C GLY A 220 -4.80 -12.56 9.84
N SER A 221 -4.14 -12.43 10.99
CA SER A 221 -2.68 -12.24 11.10
C SER A 221 -1.86 -13.38 10.48
N ASP A 222 -2.32 -14.63 10.63
CA ASP A 222 -1.62 -15.81 10.07
C ASP A 222 -1.42 -15.71 8.56
N ARG A 223 -2.32 -15.00 7.85
CA ARG A 223 -2.19 -14.80 6.41
C ARG A 223 -0.96 -13.98 6.06
N GLU A 224 -0.63 -12.96 6.86
CA GLU A 224 0.56 -12.12 6.67
C GLU A 224 1.84 -12.94 6.84
N PHE A 225 1.93 -13.79 7.88
CA PHE A 225 3.04 -14.74 8.02
C PHE A 225 3.09 -15.73 6.86
N SER A 226 1.94 -16.32 6.54
CA SER A 226 1.85 -17.45 5.62
C SER A 226 2.23 -17.08 4.19
N TRP A 227 1.86 -15.90 3.69
CA TRP A 227 2.26 -15.54 2.33
C TRP A 227 3.77 -15.32 2.20
N ILE A 228 4.42 -14.77 3.25
CA ILE A 228 5.87 -14.54 3.27
C ILE A 228 6.61 -15.87 3.34
N LEU A 229 6.21 -16.76 4.27
CA LEU A 229 6.80 -18.09 4.42
C LEU A 229 6.58 -18.95 3.18
N ALA A 230 5.38 -18.91 2.58
CA ALA A 230 5.11 -19.57 1.31
C ALA A 230 6.00 -19.05 0.19
N CYS A 231 6.13 -17.72 0.04
CA CYS A 231 7.00 -17.15 -0.98
C CYS A 231 8.47 -17.53 -0.75
N GLY A 232 8.97 -17.43 0.48
CA GLY A 232 10.33 -17.81 0.84
C GLY A 232 10.63 -19.26 0.50
N HIS A 233 9.75 -20.19 0.88
CA HIS A 233 9.93 -21.61 0.56
C HIS A 233 9.86 -21.90 -0.94
N ILE A 234 8.93 -21.29 -1.69
CA ILE A 234 8.88 -21.46 -3.15
C ILE A 234 10.13 -20.89 -3.81
N GLY A 235 10.59 -19.72 -3.38
CA GLY A 235 11.81 -19.08 -3.86
C GLY A 235 13.07 -19.93 -3.64
N GLU A 236 13.14 -20.66 -2.53
CA GLU A 236 14.21 -21.64 -2.25
C GLU A 236 13.97 -23.01 -2.93
N GLY A 237 12.92 -23.17 -3.75
CA GLY A 237 12.60 -24.42 -4.44
C GLY A 237 11.92 -25.51 -3.59
N ASN A 238 11.45 -25.17 -2.39
CA ASN A 238 10.87 -26.10 -1.41
C ASN A 238 9.33 -26.07 -1.38
N ALA A 239 8.68 -26.39 -2.50
CA ALA A 239 7.22 -26.33 -2.63
C ALA A 239 6.44 -27.14 -1.57
N GLU A 240 6.95 -28.31 -1.15
CA GLU A 240 6.33 -29.14 -0.11
C GLU A 240 6.27 -28.42 1.25
N LYS A 241 7.31 -27.64 1.60
CA LYS A 241 7.33 -26.84 2.83
C LYS A 241 6.43 -25.60 2.74
N ALA A 242 6.22 -25.06 1.53
CA ALA A 242 5.31 -23.94 1.32
C ALA A 242 3.83 -24.33 1.50
N ARG A 243 3.47 -25.59 1.19
CA ARG A 243 2.08 -26.08 1.17
C ARG A 243 1.21 -25.74 2.39
N PRO A 244 1.64 -25.96 3.65
CA PRO A 244 0.82 -25.59 4.81
C PRO A 244 0.50 -24.08 4.86
N TYR A 245 1.43 -23.23 4.46
CA TYR A 245 1.24 -21.78 4.42
C TYR A 245 0.39 -21.34 3.24
N LEU A 246 0.56 -21.96 2.07
CA LEU A 246 -0.30 -21.74 0.90
C LEU A 246 -1.77 -22.02 1.24
N ASN A 247 -2.04 -23.12 1.95
CA ASN A 247 -3.40 -23.45 2.36
C ASN A 247 -4.03 -22.33 3.20
N VAL A 248 -3.27 -21.68 4.09
CA VAL A 248 -3.76 -20.51 4.85
C VAL A 248 -4.05 -19.33 3.92
N VAL A 249 -3.14 -19.02 2.99
CA VAL A 249 -3.32 -17.91 2.03
C VAL A 249 -4.55 -18.13 1.14
N GLU A 250 -4.79 -19.36 0.69
CA GLU A 250 -5.85 -19.70 -0.25
C GLU A 250 -7.24 -19.73 0.41
N THR A 251 -7.32 -20.27 1.64
CA THR A 251 -8.59 -20.58 2.31
C THR A 251 -9.10 -19.49 3.24
N ALA A 252 -8.28 -18.49 3.57
CA ALA A 252 -8.69 -17.50 4.55
C ALA A 252 -9.75 -16.52 4.04
N ASP A 253 -10.60 -16.07 4.96
CA ASP A 253 -11.72 -15.16 4.71
C ASP A 253 -11.28 -13.88 4.00
N GLU A 254 -12.10 -13.37 3.08
CA GLU A 254 -11.76 -12.17 2.30
C GLU A 254 -11.58 -10.93 3.18
N LEU A 255 -12.42 -10.78 4.20
CA LEU A 255 -12.41 -9.69 5.17
C LEU A 255 -12.55 -10.29 6.58
N PRO A 256 -11.43 -10.66 7.24
CA PRO A 256 -11.50 -11.14 8.61
C PRO A 256 -12.02 -10.05 9.55
N ASP A 257 -13.00 -10.42 10.36
CA ASP A 257 -13.59 -9.56 11.39
C ASP A 257 -12.69 -9.57 12.64
N ASP A 258 -12.35 -8.39 13.14
CA ASP A 258 -11.49 -8.18 14.29
C ASP A 258 -12.14 -7.21 15.28
N ALA A 259 -12.13 -7.56 16.57
CA ALA A 259 -12.84 -6.79 17.58
C ALA A 259 -12.22 -5.40 17.87
N TYR A 260 -10.94 -5.21 17.53
CA TYR A 260 -10.19 -3.99 17.84
C TYR A 260 -9.65 -3.27 16.60
N LEU A 261 -9.55 -3.96 15.45
CA LEU A 261 -9.19 -3.37 14.17
C LEU A 261 -10.40 -3.33 13.25
N SER A 262 -10.92 -2.12 13.03
CA SER A 262 -12.10 -1.90 12.16
C SER A 262 -11.86 -2.30 10.70
N GLU A 263 -10.61 -2.42 10.30
CA GLU A 263 -10.22 -2.84 8.95
C GLU A 263 -9.00 -3.75 9.08
N THR A 264 -9.04 -4.91 8.45
CA THR A 264 -7.85 -5.76 8.20
C THR A 264 -7.61 -5.82 6.70
N LYS A 265 -6.38 -6.15 6.28
CA LYS A 265 -6.08 -6.27 4.86
C LYS A 265 -6.93 -7.39 4.24
N ARG A 266 -7.47 -7.12 3.05
CA ARG A 266 -8.22 -8.09 2.25
C ARG A 266 -7.36 -9.29 1.85
N SER A 267 -7.93 -10.50 1.85
CA SER A 267 -7.19 -11.70 1.39
C SER A 267 -6.77 -11.60 -0.07
N SER A 268 -7.60 -11.02 -0.93
CA SER A 268 -7.23 -10.71 -2.33
C SER A 268 -5.91 -9.95 -2.44
N LEU A 269 -5.68 -8.93 -1.61
CA LEU A 269 -4.43 -8.17 -1.60
C LEU A 269 -3.24 -9.00 -1.10
N ILE A 270 -3.45 -9.89 -0.13
CA ILE A 270 -2.43 -10.85 0.34
C ILE A 270 -2.04 -11.80 -0.79
N LYS A 271 -3.03 -12.39 -1.47
CA LYS A 271 -2.83 -13.30 -2.61
C LYS A 271 -2.09 -12.60 -3.76
N MET A 272 -2.45 -11.35 -4.07
CA MET A 272 -1.73 -10.57 -5.07
C MET A 272 -0.25 -10.35 -4.71
N ARG A 273 0.06 -10.01 -3.45
CA ARG A 273 1.46 -9.90 -2.99
C ARG A 273 2.20 -11.22 -3.09
N PHE A 274 1.57 -12.32 -2.71
CA PHE A 274 2.12 -13.66 -2.85
C PHE A 274 2.48 -13.98 -4.30
N TYR A 275 1.53 -13.89 -5.23
CA TYR A 275 1.75 -14.24 -6.63
C TYR A 275 2.72 -13.29 -7.32
N ARG A 276 2.77 -12.02 -6.90
CA ARG A 276 3.85 -11.13 -7.27
C ARG A 276 5.20 -11.68 -6.82
N CYS A 277 5.35 -12.01 -5.54
CA CYS A 277 6.59 -12.49 -4.95
C CYS A 277 7.10 -13.76 -5.66
N THR A 278 6.21 -14.70 -5.98
CA THR A 278 6.54 -15.95 -6.69
C THR A 278 6.59 -15.82 -8.21
N ASN A 279 6.40 -14.62 -8.77
CA ASN A 279 6.35 -14.37 -10.21
C ASN A 279 5.21 -15.09 -10.96
N ASP A 280 4.11 -15.43 -10.29
CA ASP A 280 2.97 -16.13 -10.89
C ASP A 280 1.95 -15.13 -11.45
N GLN A 281 2.22 -14.67 -12.66
CA GLN A 281 1.42 -13.64 -13.33
C GLN A 281 -0.03 -14.10 -13.59
N ASP A 282 -0.25 -15.37 -13.94
CA ASP A 282 -1.58 -15.88 -14.29
C ASP A 282 -2.49 -15.99 -13.07
N GLN A 283 -1.94 -16.42 -11.93
CA GLN A 283 -2.69 -16.45 -10.67
C GLN A 283 -2.93 -15.06 -10.11
N TYR A 284 -1.98 -14.13 -10.24
CA TYR A 284 -2.21 -12.73 -9.88
C TYR A 284 -3.45 -12.17 -10.60
N TYR A 285 -3.58 -12.43 -11.91
CA TYR A 285 -4.77 -12.02 -12.67
C TYR A 285 -6.03 -12.79 -12.30
N SER A 286 -5.91 -14.08 -11.95
CA SER A 286 -7.06 -14.84 -11.48
C SER A 286 -7.64 -14.25 -10.19
N VAL A 287 -6.78 -13.84 -9.26
CA VAL A 287 -7.22 -13.16 -8.03
C VAL A 287 -7.92 -11.87 -8.39
N TRP A 288 -7.32 -11.06 -9.28
CA TRP A 288 -7.89 -9.81 -9.75
C TRP A 288 -9.33 -9.96 -10.23
N GLU A 289 -9.57 -10.85 -11.19
CA GLU A 289 -10.90 -11.09 -11.78
C GLU A 289 -11.93 -11.53 -10.75
N SER A 290 -11.51 -12.31 -9.77
CA SER A 290 -12.39 -12.85 -8.73
C SER A 290 -12.63 -11.90 -7.55
N SER A 291 -11.88 -10.79 -7.47
CA SER A 291 -11.88 -9.88 -6.32
C SER A 291 -12.71 -8.63 -6.57
N ASP A 292 -13.39 -8.14 -5.53
CA ASP A 292 -14.14 -6.88 -5.56
C ASP A 292 -13.20 -5.66 -5.44
N ILE A 293 -12.25 -5.54 -6.38
CA ILE A 293 -11.37 -4.38 -6.45
C ILE A 293 -12.13 -3.19 -7.01
N SER A 294 -12.10 -2.09 -6.26
CA SER A 294 -12.73 -0.83 -6.67
C SER A 294 -12.22 -0.35 -8.04
N GLU A 295 -13.12 0.17 -8.87
CA GLU A 295 -12.81 0.72 -10.20
C GLU A 295 -11.79 1.90 -10.13
N LEU A 296 -11.66 2.56 -8.98
CA LEU A 296 -10.69 3.64 -8.76
C LEU A 296 -9.49 3.23 -7.89
N SER A 297 -9.30 1.92 -7.69
CA SER A 297 -8.18 1.39 -6.91
C SER A 297 -6.82 1.76 -7.53
N ALA A 298 -5.86 2.18 -6.71
CA ALA A 298 -4.49 2.46 -7.16
C ALA A 298 -3.80 1.24 -7.78
N VAL A 299 -4.26 0.02 -7.49
CA VAL A 299 -3.67 -1.20 -8.07
C VAL A 299 -3.86 -1.24 -9.60
N TRP A 300 -4.78 -0.46 -10.18
CA TRP A 300 -4.87 -0.32 -11.64
C TRP A 300 -3.63 0.36 -12.28
N LEU A 301 -2.81 1.04 -11.46
CA LEU A 301 -1.55 1.65 -11.91
C LEU A 301 -0.46 0.61 -12.19
N ASP A 302 -0.61 -0.60 -11.66
CA ASP A 302 0.29 -1.74 -11.89
C ASP A 302 0.46 -2.08 -13.39
N PHE A 303 -0.47 -1.62 -14.22
CA PHE A 303 -0.57 -1.95 -15.64
C PHE A 303 -0.13 -0.82 -16.58
N GLN A 304 0.38 0.29 -16.04
CA GLN A 304 0.84 1.42 -16.84
C GLN A 304 2.25 1.16 -17.37
N ARG A 305 2.35 0.69 -18.63
CA ARG A 305 3.60 0.37 -19.33
C ARG A 305 4.49 1.59 -19.57
N ALA A 306 3.89 2.77 -19.66
CA ALA A 306 4.58 4.04 -19.97
C ALA A 306 5.60 4.47 -18.89
N ALA A 307 5.62 3.80 -17.74
CA ALA A 307 6.54 4.07 -16.65
C ALA A 307 7.24 2.78 -16.21
N ALA A 308 8.43 2.51 -16.78
CA ALA A 308 9.30 1.40 -16.36
C ALA A 308 9.65 1.42 -14.85
N LYS A 309 9.42 2.57 -14.19
CA LYS A 309 9.60 2.81 -12.76
C LYS A 309 8.33 3.41 -12.11
N ALA A 310 7.13 3.03 -12.58
CA ALA A 310 5.89 3.50 -11.98
C ALA A 310 5.96 3.27 -10.47
N ARG A 311 6.11 4.36 -9.71
CA ARG A 311 6.40 4.34 -8.27
C ARG A 311 5.29 3.65 -7.47
N PHE A 312 4.09 3.71 -8.02
CA PHE A 312 2.87 3.15 -7.44
C PHE A 312 2.51 1.77 -8.00
N SER A 313 3.31 1.23 -8.93
CA SER A 313 3.10 -0.11 -9.46
C SER A 313 3.64 -1.13 -8.47
N GLY A 314 2.77 -2.05 -8.09
CA GLY A 314 3.16 -3.27 -7.43
C GLY A 314 3.74 -4.30 -8.38
N VAL A 315 3.68 -4.17 -9.70
CA VAL A 315 4.03 -5.27 -10.62
C VAL A 315 5.52 -5.39 -10.90
N ARG A 316 5.98 -6.64 -11.08
CA ARG A 316 7.33 -6.99 -11.53
C ARG A 316 7.59 -6.48 -12.95
N ARG A 317 8.73 -5.83 -13.17
CA ARG A 317 9.09 -5.16 -14.45
C ARG A 317 9.13 -6.12 -15.65
N GLU A 318 9.40 -7.39 -15.40
CA GLU A 318 9.48 -8.45 -16.39
C GLU A 318 8.11 -8.97 -16.86
N TRP A 319 7.00 -8.56 -16.23
CA TRP A 319 5.66 -8.99 -16.66
C TRP A 319 5.28 -8.34 -17.98
N THR A 320 4.90 -9.16 -18.96
CA THR A 320 4.62 -8.68 -20.32
C THR A 320 3.18 -8.25 -20.54
N HIS A 321 2.27 -8.56 -19.60
CA HIS A 321 0.82 -8.25 -19.66
C HIS A 321 0.12 -8.64 -20.98
N ASN A 322 0.62 -9.66 -21.69
CA ASN A 322 0.15 -10.00 -23.05
C ASN A 322 -0.89 -11.13 -23.08
N SER A 323 -1.24 -11.73 -21.94
CA SER A 323 -2.27 -12.78 -21.90
C SER A 323 -3.66 -12.21 -22.22
N SER A 324 -4.54 -13.04 -22.80
CA SER A 324 -5.93 -12.66 -23.08
C SER A 324 -6.67 -12.25 -21.82
N ARG A 325 -6.37 -12.90 -20.68
CA ARG A 325 -6.86 -12.54 -19.36
C ARG A 325 -6.47 -11.11 -18.97
N ALA A 326 -5.19 -10.78 -19.09
CA ALA A 326 -4.69 -9.43 -18.83
C ALA A 326 -5.41 -8.41 -19.73
N GLN A 327 -5.50 -8.67 -21.03
CA GLN A 327 -6.20 -7.79 -21.98
C GLN A 327 -7.69 -7.59 -21.64
N ALA A 328 -8.38 -8.63 -21.18
CA ALA A 328 -9.78 -8.56 -20.76
C ALA A 328 -9.94 -7.68 -19.51
N ILE A 329 -9.09 -7.87 -18.50
CA ILE A 329 -9.06 -7.03 -17.29
C ILE A 329 -8.86 -5.56 -17.65
N PHE A 330 -7.98 -5.26 -18.61
CA PHE A 330 -7.67 -3.87 -19.01
C PHE A 330 -8.58 -3.30 -20.09
N ALA A 331 -9.60 -4.02 -20.56
CA ALA A 331 -10.45 -3.53 -21.64
C ALA A 331 -11.09 -2.17 -21.30
N ASP A 332 -11.36 -1.95 -20.01
CA ASP A 332 -11.95 -0.71 -19.48
C ASP A 332 -10.92 0.38 -19.12
N TYR A 333 -9.61 0.10 -19.22
CA TYR A 333 -8.54 1.04 -18.90
C TYR A 333 -7.63 1.31 -20.11
N ARG A 334 -7.12 2.54 -20.25
CA ARG A 334 -6.12 2.88 -21.26
C ARG A 334 -4.72 2.96 -20.66
N GLN A 335 -3.72 2.80 -21.52
CA GLN A 335 -2.38 3.28 -21.22
C GLN A 335 -2.41 4.80 -21.17
N LEU A 336 -1.86 5.38 -20.12
CA LEU A 336 -1.73 6.82 -20.00
C LEU A 336 -0.68 7.34 -21.00
N PRO A 337 -0.91 8.49 -21.65
CA PRO A 337 0.09 9.14 -22.50
C PRO A 337 1.39 9.47 -21.73
N GLU A 338 2.53 9.53 -22.43
CA GLU A 338 3.87 9.78 -21.85
C GLU A 338 3.96 11.07 -21.00
N ARG A 339 3.12 12.08 -21.29
CA ARG A 339 3.06 13.30 -20.46
C ARG A 339 2.69 13.03 -18.99
N PHE A 340 2.07 11.89 -18.66
CA PHE A 340 1.79 11.48 -17.29
C PHE A 340 2.94 10.70 -16.63
N THR A 341 4.02 10.38 -17.35
CA THR A 341 5.16 9.62 -16.82
C THR A 341 5.78 10.26 -15.57
N PRO A 342 5.97 11.59 -15.48
CA PRO A 342 6.41 12.21 -14.23
C PRO A 342 5.48 11.88 -13.06
N ALA A 343 4.17 12.04 -13.21
CA ALA A 343 3.20 11.72 -12.15
C ALA A 343 3.16 10.21 -11.82
N LEU A 344 3.28 9.33 -12.82
CA LEU A 344 3.35 7.86 -12.61
C LEU A 344 4.60 7.45 -11.80
N ASN A 345 5.69 8.17 -11.98
CA ASN A 345 6.94 7.98 -11.22
C ASN A 345 6.95 8.80 -9.92
N GLY A 346 5.84 9.44 -9.54
CA GLY A 346 5.73 10.29 -8.36
C GLY A 346 6.68 11.50 -8.41
N TRP A 347 6.97 12.03 -9.60
CA TRP A 347 7.92 13.12 -9.86
C TRP A 347 9.30 12.89 -9.23
N ALA A 348 9.73 11.64 -9.09
CA ALA A 348 11.12 11.34 -8.74
C ALA A 348 12.03 11.99 -9.80
N GLU A 349 12.89 12.91 -9.35
CA GLU A 349 13.95 13.48 -10.18
C GLU A 349 14.93 12.34 -10.52
N GLU A 350 15.36 12.25 -11.79
CA GLU A 350 16.28 11.21 -12.25
C GLU A 350 17.68 11.30 -11.66
#